data_AF-A0A133PRR5-F1
#
_entry.id   AF-A0A133PRR5-F1
#
_cell.length_a   1.000
_cell.length_b   1.000
_cell.length_c   1.000
_cell.angle_alpha   90.00
_cell.angle_beta   90.00
_cell.angle_gamma   90.00
#
_symmetry.space_group_name_H-M   'P 1'
#
loop_
_entity.id
_entity.type
_entity.pdbx_description
1 polymer ?
#
loop_
_entity_poly.entity_id
_entity_poly.type
_entity_poly.pdbx_seq_one_letter_code
_entity_poly.pdbx_strand_id
1 'polypeptide(L)'
;MNMYADSNLKFEEISSAAKLILSLYRQVTWAVDSRANFMMFESKENYGSTSESAYLYLSTFAPEKVEEKFNNRVSNVMDSKMIL
;
A
#
# COMPACT_ATOMS: atom_id res chain seq x y z
N MET A 1 -31.78 -25.32 -11.68
CA MET A 1 -30.59 -26.15 -11.54
C MET A 1 -29.96 -25.81 -10.19
N ASN A 2 -30.05 -26.72 -9.20
CA ASN A 2 -29.48 -26.46 -7.87
C ASN A 2 -28.00 -26.84 -7.91
N MET A 3 -27.11 -25.83 -7.97
CA MET A 3 -25.67 -26.00 -8.14
C MET A 3 -25.00 -26.86 -7.05
N TYR A 4 -25.69 -27.02 -5.91
CA TYR A 4 -25.23 -27.82 -4.75
C TYR A 4 -25.76 -29.26 -4.76
N ALA A 5 -26.74 -29.59 -5.59
CA ALA A 5 -27.34 -30.92 -5.64
C ALA A 5 -26.46 -31.95 -6.38
N ASP A 6 -25.66 -31.50 -7.35
CA ASP A 6 -24.86 -32.38 -8.22
C ASP A 6 -23.44 -32.65 -7.69
N SER A 7 -23.01 -32.01 -6.60
CA SER A 7 -21.59 -31.92 -6.23
C SER A 7 -21.23 -32.51 -4.86
N ASN A 8 -22.17 -33.16 -4.15
CA ASN A 8 -21.95 -33.73 -2.80
C ASN A 8 -21.37 -32.72 -1.78
N LEU A 9 -21.50 -31.42 -2.08
CA LEU A 9 -20.97 -30.32 -1.29
C LEU A 9 -22.03 -29.87 -0.29
N LYS A 10 -21.73 -29.96 1.01
CA LYS A 10 -22.66 -29.49 2.03
C LYS A 10 -22.64 -27.96 2.04
N PHE A 11 -23.81 -27.37 1.78
CA PHE A 11 -24.01 -25.92 1.78
C PHE A 11 -23.39 -25.24 3.01
N GLU A 12 -23.49 -25.86 4.19
CA GLU A 12 -22.95 -25.29 5.42
C GLU A 12 -21.42 -25.25 5.49
N GLU A 13 -20.74 -26.22 4.87
CA GLU A 13 -19.28 -26.24 4.80
C GLU A 13 -18.80 -25.10 3.88
N ILE A 14 -19.48 -24.89 2.74
CA ILE A 14 -19.20 -23.78 1.82
C ILE A 14 -19.50 -22.43 2.45
N SER A 15 -20.67 -22.29 3.10
CA SER A 15 -21.10 -21.06 3.77
C SER A 15 -20.10 -20.66 4.86
N SER A 16 -19.66 -21.63 5.66
CA SER A 16 -18.64 -21.43 6.70
C SER A 16 -17.30 -21.00 6.12
N ALA A 17 -16.83 -21.67 5.06
CA ALA A 17 -15.59 -21.32 4.38
C ALA A 17 -15.65 -19.90 3.76
N ALA A 18 -16.76 -19.56 3.11
CA ALA A 18 -16.96 -18.24 2.50
C ALA A 18 -16.96 -17.13 3.57
N LYS A 19 -17.63 -17.34 4.71
CA LYS A 19 -17.62 -16.38 5.84
C LYS A 19 -16.21 -16.18 6.39
N LEU A 20 -15.41 -17.24 6.50
CA LEU A 20 -14.02 -17.15 6.94
C LEU A 20 -13.17 -16.36 5.94
N ILE A 21 -13.29 -16.64 4.65
CA ILE A 21 -12.56 -15.90 3.61
C ILE A 21 -12.93 -14.41 3.64
N LEU A 22 -14.23 -14.09 3.75
CA LEU A 22 -14.71 -12.71 3.85
C LEU A 22 -14.19 -12.00 5.09
N SER A 23 -14.13 -12.69 6.24
CA SER A 23 -13.63 -12.09 7.48
C SER A 23 -12.14 -11.79 7.38
N LEU A 24 -11.34 -12.70 6.81
CA LEU A 24 -9.91 -12.52 6.57
C LEU A 24 -9.66 -11.39 5.55
N TYR A 25 -10.37 -11.40 4.42
CA TYR A 25 -10.26 -10.37 3.40
C TYR A 25 -10.52 -8.98 3.98
N ARG A 26 -11.58 -8.84 4.79
CA ARG A 26 -11.90 -7.57 5.45
C ARG A 26 -10.81 -7.13 6.41
N GLN A 27 -10.27 -8.03 7.22
CA GLN A 27 -9.17 -7.71 8.15
C GLN A 27 -7.93 -7.23 7.40
N VAL A 28 -7.51 -7.94 6.35
CA VAL A 28 -6.36 -7.55 5.53
C VAL A 28 -6.58 -6.19 4.88
N THR A 29 -7.75 -5.99 4.26
CA THR A 29 -8.07 -4.72 3.60
C THR A 29 -8.01 -3.55 4.56
N TRP A 30 -8.59 -3.69 5.77
CA TRP A 30 -8.53 -2.64 6.79
C TRP A 30 -7.12 -2.40 7.33
N ALA A 31 -6.33 -3.45 7.52
CA ALA A 31 -4.94 -3.30 7.97
C ALA A 31 -4.10 -2.54 6.93
N VAL A 32 -4.27 -2.88 5.65
CA VAL A 32 -3.58 -2.20 4.54
C VAL A 32 -4.00 -0.73 4.45
N ASP A 33 -5.31 -0.44 4.48
CA ASP A 33 -5.83 0.92 4.43
C ASP A 33 -5.35 1.76 5.63
N SER A 34 -5.41 1.20 6.84
CA SER A 34 -4.93 1.87 8.06
C SER A 34 -3.42 2.18 7.98
N ARG A 35 -2.63 1.22 7.48
CA ARG A 35 -1.18 1.39 7.30
C ARG A 35 -0.88 2.47 6.27
N ALA A 36 -1.58 2.47 5.14
CA ALA A 36 -1.41 3.47 4.09
C ALA A 36 -1.77 4.88 4.59
N ASN A 37 -2.89 5.02 5.30
CA ASN A 37 -3.31 6.28 5.90
C ASN A 37 -2.30 6.79 6.94
N PHE A 38 -1.79 5.89 7.79
CA PHE A 38 -0.75 6.23 8.76
C PHE A 38 0.55 6.70 8.09
N MET A 39 1.03 5.97 7.07
CA MET A 39 2.23 6.36 6.32
C MET A 39 2.05 7.70 5.60
N MET A 40 0.88 7.95 5.01
CA MET A 40 0.57 9.24 4.42
C MET A 40 0.61 10.35 5.48
N PHE A 41 0.00 10.13 6.65
CA PHE A 41 0.00 11.10 7.73
C PHE A 41 1.43 11.39 8.22
N GLU A 42 2.21 10.36 8.55
CA GLU A 42 3.63 10.52 8.94
C GLU A 42 4.44 11.24 7.86
N SER A 43 4.24 10.91 6.59
CA SER A 43 4.93 11.58 5.48
C SER A 43 4.58 13.07 5.42
N LYS A 44 3.32 13.43 5.64
CA LYS A 44 2.88 14.83 5.64
C LYS A 44 3.44 15.62 6.81
N GLU A 45 3.45 15.02 8.00
CA GLU A 45 3.99 15.66 9.21
C GLU A 45 5.51 15.86 9.13
N ASN A 46 6.24 14.86 8.61
CA ASN A 46 7.71 14.90 8.58
C ASN A 46 8.28 15.64 7.38
N TYR A 47 7.66 15.52 6.20
CA TYR A 47 8.22 16.04 4.94
C TYR A 47 7.39 17.19 4.38
N GLY A 48 6.13 17.32 4.76
CA GLY A 48 5.23 18.37 4.26
C GLY A 48 4.06 17.79 3.46
N SER A 49 2.98 18.56 3.40
CA SER A 49 1.70 18.14 2.81
C SER A 49 1.60 18.37 1.31
N THR A 50 2.58 19.03 0.71
CA THR A 50 2.68 19.33 -0.72
C THR A 50 4.02 18.88 -1.29
N SER A 51 4.09 18.77 -2.62
CA SER A 51 5.36 18.53 -3.33
C SER A 51 6.41 19.56 -2.94
N GLU A 52 6.06 20.85 -2.93
CA GLU A 52 6.99 21.95 -2.69
C GLU A 52 7.56 21.91 -1.28
N SER A 53 6.73 21.59 -0.27
CA SER A 53 7.18 21.46 1.13
C SER A 53 8.08 20.25 1.33
N ALA A 54 7.78 19.12 0.67
CA ALA A 54 8.65 17.95 0.65
C ALA A 54 9.99 18.22 -0.02
N TYR A 55 10.00 18.91 -1.17
CA TYR A 55 11.25 19.31 -1.82
C TYR A 55 12.05 20.29 -0.97
N LEU A 56 11.38 21.23 -0.31
CA LEU A 56 12.04 22.16 0.61
C LEU A 56 12.70 21.41 1.77
N TYR A 57 12.00 20.46 2.40
CA TYR A 57 12.56 19.60 3.45
C TYR A 57 13.81 18.85 2.97
N LEU A 58 13.73 18.22 1.80
CA LEU A 58 14.86 17.48 1.23
C LEU A 58 16.05 18.39 0.92
N SER A 59 15.81 19.60 0.41
CA SER A 59 16.88 20.55 0.06
C SER A 59 17.55 21.20 1.27
N THR A 60 16.88 21.22 2.43
CA THR A 60 17.34 21.96 3.62
C THR A 60 17.81 21.05 4.76
N PHE A 61 17.36 19.79 4.79
CA PHE A 61 17.56 18.90 5.93
C PHE A 61 17.87 17.45 5.57
N ALA A 62 18.01 17.08 4.30
CA ALA A 62 18.55 15.77 3.97
C ALA A 62 19.95 15.68 4.59
N PRO A 63 20.20 14.81 5.60
CA PRO A 63 21.53 14.66 6.17
C PRO A 63 22.46 14.36 5.00
N GLU A 64 23.59 15.05 4.86
CA GLU A 64 24.49 14.95 3.69
C GLU A 64 24.81 13.50 3.26
N LYS A 65 24.68 12.52 4.18
CA LYS A 65 24.84 11.08 3.91
C LYS A 65 23.65 10.38 3.22
N VAL A 66 22.46 10.99 3.19
CA VAL A 66 21.23 10.42 2.61
C VAL A 66 20.89 11.06 1.26
N GLU A 67 21.42 12.27 1.00
CA GLU A 67 21.21 13.01 -0.24
C GLU A 67 21.70 12.24 -1.47
N GLU A 68 22.91 11.68 -1.44
CA GLU A 68 23.45 10.89 -2.57
C GLU A 68 22.59 9.64 -2.86
N LYS A 69 22.12 8.95 -1.82
CA LYS A 69 21.22 7.79 -1.96
C LYS A 69 19.86 8.18 -2.50
N PHE A 70 19.33 9.33 -2.06
CA PHE A 70 18.06 9.86 -2.54
C PHE A 70 18.16 10.26 -4.01
N ASN A 71 19.17 11.05 -4.39
CA ASN A 71 19.40 11.49 -5.77
C ASN A 71 19.61 10.32 -6.73
N ASN A 72 20.36 9.29 -6.32
CA ASN A 72 20.50 8.05 -7.09
C ASN A 72 19.16 7.32 -7.26
N ARG A 73 18.33 7.25 -6.21
CA ARG A 73 17.05 6.54 -6.29
C ARG A 73 16.02 7.30 -7.13
N VAL A 74 15.97 8.62 -7.03
CA VAL A 74 15.09 9.48 -7.85
C VAL A 74 15.48 9.41 -9.32
N SER A 75 16.77 9.51 -9.64
CA SER A 75 17.26 9.42 -11.03
C SER A 75 16.87 8.10 -11.67
N ASN A 76 17.14 6.98 -10.99
CA ASN A 76 16.78 5.65 -11.48
C ASN A 76 15.27 5.49 -11.75
N VAL A 77 14.41 6.08 -10.91
CA VAL A 77 12.95 6.02 -11.08
C VAL A 77 12.48 6.88 -12.25
N MET A 78 13.09 8.04 -12.48
CA MET A 78 12.77 8.92 -13.61
C MET A 78 13.26 8.31 -14.93
N ASP A 79 14.47 7.76 -14.95
CA ASP A 79 15.02 7.09 -16.14
C ASP A 79 14.20 5.85 -16.51
N SER A 80 13.76 5.07 -15.51
CA SER A 80 12.88 3.91 -15.74
C SER A 80 11.50 4.29 -16.28
N LYS A 81 11.03 5.52 -16.04
CA LYS A 81 9.76 6.05 -16.58
C LYS A 81 9.91 6.62 -18.00
N MET A 82 11.13 6.94 -18.44
CA MET A 82 11.42 7.44 -19.79
C MET A 82 11.76 6.32 -20.78
N ILE A 83 12.00 5.09 -20.28
CA ILE A 83 12.29 3.89 -21.09
C ILE A 83 11.02 3.01 -21.29
N LEU A 84 9.89 3.40 -20.70
CA LEU A 84 8.55 2.83 -20.95
C LEU A 84 7.71 3.76 -21.83
#